data_AF-A0A920SG50-F1
#
_entry.id   AF-A0A920SG50-F1
#
_cell.length_a   1.000
_cell.length_b   1.000
_cell.length_c   1.000
_cell.angle_alpha   90.00
_cell.angle_beta   90.00
_cell.angle_gamma   90.00
#
_symmetry.space_group_name_H-M   'P 1'
#
loop_
_entity.id
_entity.type
_entity.pdbx_description
1 polymer ?
#
loop_
_entity_poly.entity_id
_entity_poly.type
_entity_poly.pdbx_seq_one_letter_code
_entity_poly.pdbx_strand_id
1 'polypeptide(L)' 'MYDGVIYVGGNVASLGVDCVPGEMNDDDVEFINRKFKIYDLGTPPDLKKFECGKVLHNYDALEPSERKLVL' A
#
# COMPACT_ATOMS: atom_id res chain seq x y z
N MET A 1 -9.55 7.86 -7.40
CA MET A 1 -8.08 7.69 -7.37
C MET A 1 -7.83 6.60 -6.33
N TYR A 2 -8.35 5.41 -6.64
CA TYR A 2 -7.65 4.17 -6.97
C TYR A 2 -7.10 3.48 -5.72
N ASP A 3 -8.00 2.74 -5.05
CA ASP A 3 -7.61 1.67 -4.14
C ASP A 3 -6.50 0.84 -4.78
N GLY A 4 -5.40 0.70 -4.06
CA GLY A 4 -4.20 0.04 -4.56
C GLY A 4 -3.51 -0.75 -3.47
N VAL A 5 -2.96 -1.89 -3.85
CA VAL A 5 -2.07 -2.68 -2.99
C VAL A 5 -0.65 -2.52 -3.53
N ILE A 6 0.28 -2.13 -2.66
CA ILE A 6 1.71 -2.05 -2.98
C ILE A 6 2.49 -3.07 -2.16
N TYR A 7 3.53 -3.63 -2.77
CA TYR A 7 4.47 -4.56 -2.13
C TYR A 7 5.85 -3.93 -2.13
N VAL A 8 6.43 -3.72 -0.95
CA VAL A 8 7.71 -3.03 -0.80
C VAL A 8 8.73 -3.97 -0.16
N GLY A 9 9.88 -4.13 -0.82
CA GLY A 9 11.04 -4.79 -0.25
C GLY A 9 11.85 -3.81 0.61
N GLY A 10 12.21 -4.23 1.82
CA GLY A 10 13.03 -3.43 2.74
C GLY A 10 12.22 -2.56 3.70
N ASN A 11 12.72 -1.35 3.96
CA ASN A 11 12.16 -0.44 4.97
C ASN A 11 11.56 0.80 4.32
N VAL A 12 10.33 1.13 4.74
CA VAL A 12 9.62 2.33 4.30
C VAL A 12 9.90 3.45 5.30
N ALA A 13 10.27 4.64 4.81
CA ALA A 13 10.50 5.80 5.67
C ALA A 13 9.20 6.48 6.11
N SER A 14 8.22 6.63 5.20
CA SER A 14 6.88 7.15 5.48
C SER A 14 5.88 6.63 4.45
N LEU A 15 4.67 6.32 4.90
CA LEU A 15 3.54 5.84 4.08
C LEU A 15 2.61 6.97 3.63
N GLY A 16 2.84 8.20 4.09
CA GLY A 16 1.89 9.29 3.92
C GLY A 16 0.59 9.05 4.71
N VAL A 17 -0.48 9.73 4.30
CA VAL A 17 -1.77 9.70 5.01
C VAL A 17 -2.75 8.65 4.48
N ASP A 18 -2.48 8.09 3.30
CA ASP A 18 -3.45 7.30 2.55
C ASP A 18 -3.09 5.80 2.46
N CYS A 19 -1.95 5.39 3.03
CA CYS A 19 -1.49 4.01 3.00
C CYS A 19 -1.32 3.44 4.41
N VAL A 20 -1.83 2.24 4.63
CA VAL A 20 -1.71 1.49 5.89
C VAL A 20 -1.07 0.12 5.65
N PRO A 21 -0.34 -0.44 6.64
CA PRO A 21 0.13 -1.81 6.55
C PRO A 21 -1.03 -2.79 6.35
N GLY A 22 -0.88 -3.71 5.41
CA GLY A 22 -1.84 -4.79 5.14
C GLY A 22 -1.23 -6.16 5.45
N GLU A 23 -2.09 -7.13 5.74
CA GLU A 23 -1.66 -8.52 5.95
C GLU A 23 -1.50 -9.24 4.61
N MET A 24 -0.37 -9.95 4.48
CA MET A 24 -0.08 -10.81 3.33
C MET A 24 -0.93 -12.08 3.42
N ASN A 25 -1.59 -12.44 2.32
CA ASN A 25 -2.34 -13.68 2.17
C ASN A 25 -1.83 -14.52 0.98
N ASP A 26 -2.42 -15.70 0.80
CA ASP A 26 -2.00 -16.64 -0.26
C ASP A 26 -2.19 -16.06 -1.68
N ASP A 27 -3.23 -15.24 -1.89
CA ASP A 27 -3.47 -14.58 -3.19
C ASP A 27 -2.38 -13.56 -3.52
N ASP A 28 -1.91 -12.81 -2.51
CA ASP A 28 -0.81 -11.86 -2.66
C ASP A 28 0.49 -12.60 -3.03
N VAL A 29 0.77 -13.71 -2.36
CA VAL A 29 1.94 -14.56 -2.63
C VAL A 29 1.88 -15.15 -4.03
N GLU A 30 0.73 -15.66 -4.47
CA GLU A 30 0.54 -16.15 -5.83
C GLU A 30 0.79 -15.03 -6.86
N PHE A 31 0.21 -13.86 -6.62
CA PHE A 31 0.33 -12.70 -7.50
C PHE A 31 1.79 -12.28 -7.67
N ILE A 32 2.53 -12.14 -6.58
CA ILE A 32 3.95 -11.75 -6.58
C ILE A 32 4.76 -12.78 -7.35
N ASN A 33 4.62 -14.06 -7.04
CA ASN A 33 5.37 -15.13 -7.70
C ASN A 33 5.09 -15.18 -9.21
N ARG A 34 3.82 -15.00 -9.60
CA ARG A 34 3.44 -14.93 -11.02
C ARG A 34 4.12 -13.75 -11.72
N LYS A 35 4.17 -12.57 -11.09
CA LYS A 35 4.84 -11.39 -11.65
C LYS A 35 6.35 -11.62 -11.80
N PHE A 36 7.00 -12.17 -10.78
CA PHE A 36 8.43 -12.49 -10.84
C PHE A 36 8.76 -13.48 -11.96
N LYS A 37 7.91 -14.50 -12.16
CA LYS A 37 8.06 -15.47 -13.25
C LYS A 37 7.89 -14.84 -14.63
N ILE A 38 6.91 -13.95 -14.83
CA ILE A 38 6.67 -13.29 -16.12
C ILE A 38 7.87 -12.43 -16.55
N TYR A 39 8.53 -11.80 -15.57
CA TYR A 39 9.63 -10.87 -15.82
C TYR A 39 11.02 -11.43 -15.53
N ASP A 40 11.12 -12.75 -15.27
CA ASP A 40 12.37 -13.46 -14.96
C ASP A 40 13.22 -12.79 -13.85
N LEU A 41 12.55 -12.41 -12.76
CA LEU A 41 13.16 -11.67 -11.64
C LEU A 41 13.74 -12.57 -10.53
N GLY A 42 13.69 -13.90 -10.72
CA GLY A 42 14.12 -14.86 -9.72
C GLY A 42 13.15 -15.03 -8.55
N THR A 43 13.68 -15.20 -7.34
CA THR A 43 12.88 -15.40 -6.12
C THR A 43 12.51 -14.06 -5.47
N PRO A 44 11.23 -13.82 -5.14
CA PRO A 44 10.83 -12.62 -4.41
C PRO A 44 11.56 -12.49 -3.06
N PRO A 45 12.04 -11.29 -2.70
CA PRO A 45 12.57 -11.03 -1.36
C PRO A 45 11.43 -10.97 -0.32
N ASP A 46 11.77 -10.72 0.94
CA ASP A 46 10.78 -10.43 1.96
C ASP A 46 10.06 -9.10 1.63
N LEU A 47 8.76 -9.18 1.35
CA LEU A 47 7.94 -8.05 0.91
C LEU A 47 6.90 -7.71 1.98
N LYS A 48 6.70 -6.42 2.20
CA LYS A 48 5.64 -5.89 3.06
C LYS A 48 4.51 -5.36 2.20
N LYS A 49 3.28 -5.74 2.54
CA LYS A 49 2.07 -5.28 1.88
C LYS A 49 1.56 -3.99 2.52
N PHE A 50 1.11 -3.06 1.69
CA PHE A 50 0.39 -1.87 2.12
C PHE A 50 -0.84 -1.68 1.25
N GLU A 51 -1.93 -1.25 1.89
CA GLU A 51 -3.19 -0.94 1.25
C GLU A 51 -3.37 0.57 1.25
N CYS A 52 -3.58 1.14 0.07
CA CYS A 52 -3.68 2.57 -0.15
C CYS A 52 -5.04 2.92 -0.78
N GLY A 53 -5.53 4.14 -0.58
CA GLY A 53 -6.72 4.65 -1.25
C GLY A 53 -8.05 4.22 -0.64
N LYS A 54 -8.02 3.47 0.48
CA LYS A 54 -9.23 3.01 1.20
C LYS A 54 -9.93 4.14 1.97
N VAL A 55 -9.20 5.21 2.31
CA VAL A 55 -9.76 6.39 2.98
C VAL A 55 -9.60 7.59 2.05
N LEU A 56 -10.61 7.84 1.21
CA LEU A 56 -10.81 9.18 0.67
C LEU A 56 -11.09 10.10 1.85
N HIS A 57 -10.04 10.77 2.36
CA HIS A 57 -10.23 11.98 3.13
C HIS A 57 -10.92 12.99 2.20
N ASN A 58 -12.24 12.96 2.20
CA ASN A 58 -13.03 13.98 1.55
C ASN A 58 -12.76 15.25 2.36
N TYR A 59 -11.89 16.12 1.84
CA TYR A 59 -11.48 17.34 2.53
C TYR A 59 -12.68 18.22 2.94
N ASP A 60 -13.79 18.12 2.19
CA ASP A 60 -15.07 18.77 2.50
C ASP A 60 -15.83 18.12 3.67
N ALA A 61 -15.55 16.86 3.99
CA ALA A 61 -16.18 16.14 5.10
C ALA A 61 -15.39 16.18 6.41
N LEU A 62 -14.16 16.73 6.39
CA LEU A 62 -13.34 16.89 7.60
C LEU A 62 -13.79 18.13 8.39
N GLU A 63 -13.94 18.00 9.70
CA GLU A 63 -14.23 19.14 10.55
C GLU A 63 -13.05 20.14 10.50
N PRO A 64 -13.29 21.46 10.70
CA PRO A 64 -12.24 22.48 10.63
C PRO A 64 -10.98 22.17 11.47
N SER A 65 -11.16 21.46 12.59
CA SER A 65 -10.09 21.03 13.49
C SER A 65 -9.20 19.92 12.92
N GLU A 66 -9.76 19.06 12.06
CA GLU A 66 -9.07 17.89 11.49
C GLU A 66 -8.25 18.26 10.24
N ARG A 67 -8.62 19.35 9.56
CA ARG A 67 -7.89 19.87 8.39
C ARG A 67 -6.47 20.35 8.69
N LYS A 68 -6.14 20.61 9.96
CA LYS A 68 -4.82 21.11 10.38
C LYS A 68 -3.72 20.03 10.40
N LEU A 69 -4.09 18.75 10.45
CA LEU A 69 -3.15 17.62 10.49
C LEU A 69 -2.69 17.14 9.11
N VAL A 70 -3.33 17.64 8.04
CA VAL A 70 -3.15 17.14 6.66
C VAL A 70 -2.36 18.11 5.77
N LEU A 71 -1.81 19.21 6.32
CA LEU A 71 -1.01 20.22 5.61
C LEU A 71 0.45 20.24 6.06
#